data_AF-A0A960J854-F1
#
_entry.id   AF-A0A960J854-F1
#
_cell.length_a   1.000
_cell.length_b   1.000
_cell.length_c   1.000
_cell.angle_alpha   90.00
_cell.angle_beta   90.00
_cell.angle_gamma   90.00
#
_symmetry.space_group_name_H-M   'P 1'
#
loop_
_entity.id
_entity.type
_entity.pdbx_description
1 polymer ?
#
loop_
_entity_poly.entity_id
_entity_poly.type
_entity_poly.pdbx_seq_one_letter_code
_entity_poly.pdbx_strand_id
1 'polypeptide(L)'
;MALPAGIERLAPVALFTFERHPDLPLRDYASGRLGLIAPTYARSYLYVAYRWMDGAPMAADEVDGVDRYWRERLGLEAKPEQEESYDTVRASVSLPWQAPERPNGQAAAQYLAVDYVYYSKCSDDAFLTAARTLKARIADFGAESREVAEWVRGQDYVFENCFGAGSGYIPPELGPGINSLIRADRD
;
A
#
# COMPACT_ATOMS: atom_id res chain seq x y z
N MET A 1 68.03 18.61 8.97
CA MET A 1 67.05 18.45 10.08
C MET A 1 65.75 17.97 9.44
N ALA A 2 65.44 16.68 9.57
CA ALA A 2 64.34 16.01 8.88
C ALA A 2 63.12 15.90 9.81
N LEU A 3 61.92 16.15 9.27
CA LEU A 3 60.64 15.95 9.96
C LEU A 3 60.30 14.45 10.00
N PRO A 4 59.67 13.94 11.08
CA PRO A 4 59.35 12.52 11.17
C PRO A 4 58.21 12.15 10.22
N ALA A 5 58.36 11.01 9.54
CA ALA A 5 57.30 10.35 8.79
C ALA A 5 56.27 9.79 9.79
N GLY A 6 54.99 10.13 9.62
CA GLY A 6 53.95 9.54 10.47
C GLY A 6 52.59 10.23 10.55
N ILE A 7 52.27 11.21 9.70
CA ILE A 7 50.90 11.71 9.59
C ILE A 7 50.43 11.45 8.17
N GLU A 8 49.99 10.22 7.92
CA GLU A 8 49.15 9.95 6.76
C GLU A 8 47.88 10.80 6.94
N ARG A 9 47.66 11.76 6.03
CA ARG A 9 46.40 12.50 5.97
C ARG A 9 45.30 11.48 5.70
N LEU A 10 44.49 11.17 6.70
CA LEU A 10 43.24 10.45 6.49
C LEU A 10 42.45 11.25 5.44
N ALA A 11 42.28 10.66 4.26
CA ALA A 11 41.41 11.24 3.26
C ALA A 11 40.00 11.36 3.85
N PRO A 12 39.26 12.46 3.60
CA PRO A 12 37.91 12.60 4.12
C PRO A 12 37.05 11.44 3.62
N VAL A 13 36.42 10.73 4.57
CA VAL A 13 35.45 9.66 4.28
C VAL A 13 34.07 10.30 4.21
N ALA A 14 33.34 10.07 3.11
CA ALA A 14 31.94 10.46 3.03
C ALA A 14 31.09 9.46 3.83
N LEU A 15 30.37 9.97 4.83
CA LEU A 15 29.38 9.21 5.59
C LEU A 15 28.00 9.65 5.11
N PHE A 16 27.21 8.69 4.62
CA PHE A 16 25.82 8.92 4.23
C PHE A 16 24.93 8.54 5.41
N THR A 17 24.02 9.43 5.78
CA THR A 17 23.04 9.21 6.84
C THR A 17 21.66 9.53 6.32
N PHE A 18 20.64 8.91 6.89
CA PHE A 18 19.26 9.26 6.59
C PHE A 18 18.82 10.50 7.38
N GLU A 19 18.08 11.40 6.74
CA GLU A 19 17.64 12.65 7.37
C GLU A 19 16.49 12.43 8.37
N ARG A 20 15.61 11.45 8.10
CA ARG A 20 14.31 11.30 8.79
C ARG A 20 14.15 10.02 9.63
N HIS A 21 15.13 9.13 9.61
CA HIS A 21 15.11 7.86 10.36
C HIS A 21 16.54 7.40 10.68
N PRO A 22 16.74 6.52 11.68
CA PRO A 22 18.03 5.91 11.98
C PRO A 22 18.48 4.94 10.88
N ASP A 23 19.74 4.52 10.94
CA ASP A 23 20.28 3.52 10.03
C ASP A 23 19.58 2.16 10.18
N LEU A 24 19.66 1.37 9.11
CA LEU A 24 19.18 0.00 9.12
C LEU A 24 20.22 -0.93 9.79
N PRO A 25 19.78 -2.01 10.47
CA PRO A 25 18.38 -2.42 10.67
C PRO A 25 17.68 -1.65 11.80
N LEU A 26 16.43 -1.24 11.58
CA LEU A 26 15.67 -0.39 12.51
C LEU A 26 15.46 -1.04 13.89
N ARG A 27 15.37 -2.38 13.94
CA ARG A 27 15.25 -3.16 15.16
C ARG A 27 16.39 -2.87 16.16
N ASP A 28 17.59 -2.59 15.68
CA ASP A 28 18.74 -2.28 16.53
C ASP A 28 18.49 -1.00 17.32
N TYR A 29 18.01 0.03 16.62
CA TYR A 29 17.63 1.29 17.22
C TYR A 29 16.44 1.12 18.17
N ALA A 30 15.42 0.32 17.80
CA ALA A 30 14.30 -0.02 18.67
C ALA A 30 14.77 -0.70 19.98
N SER A 31 15.81 -1.51 19.89
CA SER A 31 16.43 -2.24 21.00
C SER A 31 17.44 -1.42 21.81
N GLY A 32 17.52 -0.11 21.57
CA GLY A 32 18.38 0.81 22.34
C GLY A 32 19.79 1.00 21.79
N ARG A 33 20.13 0.42 20.64
CA ARG A 33 21.38 0.75 19.92
C ARG A 33 21.19 2.03 19.11
N LEU A 34 21.10 3.17 19.80
CA LEU A 34 20.59 4.42 19.21
C LEU A 34 21.52 5.10 18.19
N GLY A 35 22.84 4.88 18.22
CA GLY A 35 23.76 5.54 17.29
C GLY A 35 23.66 7.07 17.30
N LEU A 36 23.60 7.70 16.12
CA LEU A 36 23.38 9.14 15.97
C LEU A 36 21.88 9.47 16.11
N ILE A 37 21.54 10.37 17.02
CA ILE A 37 20.16 10.88 17.17
C ILE A 37 20.09 12.27 16.54
N ALA A 38 19.31 12.41 15.46
CA ALA A 38 19.11 13.69 14.79
C ALA A 38 17.71 14.27 15.12
N PRO A 39 17.60 15.59 15.39
CA PRO A 39 16.31 16.23 15.70
C PRO A 39 15.32 16.21 14.53
N THR A 40 15.80 15.94 13.32
CA THR A 40 15.00 15.79 12.09
C THR A 40 14.34 14.43 11.95
N TYR A 41 14.67 13.46 12.81
CA TYR A 41 14.02 12.15 12.79
C TYR A 41 12.52 12.28 13.05
N ALA A 42 11.74 11.42 12.38
CA ALA A 42 10.32 11.33 12.64
C ALA A 42 10.07 11.01 14.13
N ARG A 43 9.01 11.61 14.70
CA ARG A 43 8.71 11.53 16.14
C ARG A 43 8.73 10.12 16.72
N SER A 44 8.35 9.11 15.93
CA SER A 44 8.37 7.72 16.38
C SER A 44 9.77 7.25 16.78
N TYR A 45 10.82 7.65 16.05
CA TYR A 45 12.21 7.31 16.39
C TYR A 45 12.72 8.13 17.58
N LEU A 46 12.33 9.41 17.68
CA LEU A 46 12.70 10.27 18.80
C LEU A 46 12.06 9.79 20.11
N TYR A 47 10.82 9.31 20.07
CA TYR A 47 10.13 8.75 21.23
C TYR A 47 10.84 7.50 21.77
N VAL A 48 11.28 6.60 20.89
CA VAL A 48 12.06 5.42 21.29
C VAL A 48 13.39 5.83 21.92
N ALA A 49 14.12 6.75 21.28
CA ALA A 49 15.36 7.28 21.85
C ALA A 49 15.13 7.92 23.23
N TYR A 50 14.06 8.70 23.39
CA TYR A 50 13.68 9.27 24.68
C TYR A 50 13.46 8.18 25.74
N ARG A 51 12.68 7.13 25.46
CA ARG A 51 12.45 6.03 26.40
C ARG A 51 13.74 5.38 26.89
N TRP A 52 14.68 5.13 25.99
CA TRP A 52 15.99 4.56 26.34
C TRP A 52 16.86 5.53 27.15
N MET A 53 16.84 6.82 26.84
CA MET A 53 17.59 7.85 27.58
C MET A 53 16.99 8.19 28.94
N ASP A 54 15.67 8.06 29.09
CA ASP A 54 14.92 8.32 30.33
C ASP A 54 14.91 7.12 31.29
N GLY A 55 15.59 6.03 30.93
CA GLY A 55 15.70 4.83 31.77
C GLY A 55 14.44 3.95 31.79
N ALA A 56 13.54 4.12 30.82
CA ALA A 56 12.31 3.34 30.64
C ALA A 56 12.38 2.50 29.35
N PRO A 57 13.25 1.47 29.31
CA PRO A 57 13.50 0.68 28.10
C PRO A 57 12.22 -0.02 27.60
N MET A 58 12.25 -0.45 26.35
CA MET A 58 11.12 -1.15 25.73
C MET A 58 11.18 -2.65 26.01
N ALA A 59 10.02 -3.26 26.24
CA ALA A 59 9.87 -4.71 26.28
C ALA A 59 10.02 -5.32 24.87
N ALA A 60 10.27 -6.63 24.79
CA ALA A 60 10.57 -7.30 23.52
C ALA A 60 9.42 -7.21 22.51
N ASP A 61 8.17 -7.33 22.97
CA ASP A 61 6.96 -7.18 22.17
C ASP A 61 6.74 -5.74 21.71
N GLU A 62 7.08 -4.75 22.53
CA GLU A 62 7.07 -3.34 22.13
C GLU A 62 8.11 -3.07 21.02
N VAL A 63 9.31 -3.64 21.15
CA VAL A 63 10.36 -3.57 20.11
C VAL A 63 9.85 -4.19 18.80
N ASP A 64 9.23 -5.37 18.87
CA ASP A 64 8.65 -6.04 17.70
C ASP A 64 7.57 -5.20 17.02
N GLY A 65 6.66 -4.63 17.82
CA GLY A 65 5.56 -3.80 17.31
C GLY A 65 6.06 -2.54 16.61
N VAL A 66 7.06 -1.87 17.19
CA VAL A 66 7.63 -0.65 16.62
C VAL A 66 8.48 -0.94 15.38
N ASP A 67 9.29 -2.00 15.39
CA ASP A 67 10.07 -2.43 14.21
C ASP A 67 9.14 -2.72 13.03
N ARG A 68 8.08 -3.52 13.24
CA ARG A 68 7.07 -3.80 12.20
C ARG A 68 6.45 -2.53 11.63
N TYR A 69 6.00 -1.62 12.51
CA TYR A 69 5.41 -0.35 12.09
C TYR A 69 6.37 0.50 11.25
N TRP A 70 7.65 0.58 11.63
CA TRP A 70 8.63 1.35 10.86
C TRP A 70 8.96 0.72 9.52
N ARG A 71 9.09 -0.61 9.47
CA ARG A 71 9.32 -1.35 8.21
C ARG A 71 8.16 -1.17 7.24
N GLU A 72 6.92 -1.20 7.73
CA GLU A 72 5.72 -0.90 6.95
C GLU A 72 5.79 0.53 6.37
N ARG A 73 6.07 1.54 7.21
CA ARG A 73 6.14 2.94 6.77
C ARG A 73 7.28 3.24 5.80
N LEU A 74 8.38 2.50 5.89
CA LEU A 74 9.51 2.62 4.96
C LEU A 74 9.35 1.71 3.72
N GLY A 75 8.27 0.91 3.64
CA GLY A 75 8.07 -0.03 2.54
C GLY A 75 9.14 -1.13 2.47
N LEU A 76 9.74 -1.48 3.62
CA LEU A 76 10.76 -2.53 3.76
C LEU A 76 10.16 -3.91 3.98
N GLU A 77 8.86 -3.99 4.23
CA GLU A 77 8.11 -5.24 4.17
C GLU A 77 8.27 -5.83 2.77
N ALA A 78 8.56 -7.13 2.71
CA ALA A 78 8.54 -7.84 1.44
C ALA A 78 7.11 -7.74 0.93
N LYS A 79 6.90 -6.98 -0.15
CA LYS A 79 5.63 -7.04 -0.85
C LYS A 79 5.46 -8.50 -1.27
N PRO A 80 4.32 -9.16 -0.97
CA PRO A 80 4.02 -10.42 -1.62
C PRO A 80 4.22 -10.25 -3.14
N GLU A 81 4.56 -11.34 -3.83
CA GLU A 81 4.68 -11.37 -5.29
C GLU A 81 3.61 -10.45 -5.89
N GLN A 82 4.03 -9.47 -6.71
CA GLN A 82 3.17 -8.37 -7.14
C GLN A 82 1.86 -8.93 -7.69
N GLU A 83 0.81 -8.88 -6.88
CA GLU A 83 -0.50 -9.33 -7.30
C GLU A 83 -0.91 -8.45 -8.49
N GLU A 84 -1.27 -9.11 -9.59
CA GLU A 84 -1.70 -8.40 -10.78
C GLU A 84 -2.86 -7.47 -10.45
N SER A 85 -2.74 -6.21 -10.86
CA SER A 85 -3.81 -5.24 -10.68
C SER A 85 -5.10 -5.69 -11.36
N TYR A 86 -6.24 -5.20 -10.87
CA TYR A 86 -7.53 -5.45 -11.53
C TYR A 86 -7.49 -5.08 -13.01
N ASP A 87 -6.89 -3.94 -13.37
CA ASP A 87 -6.80 -3.49 -14.77
C ASP A 87 -5.99 -4.47 -15.64
N THR A 88 -4.91 -5.04 -15.08
CA THR A 88 -4.11 -6.08 -15.76
C THR A 88 -4.94 -7.33 -16.03
N VAL A 89 -5.65 -7.84 -15.02
CA VAL A 89 -6.48 -9.05 -15.19
C VAL A 89 -7.68 -8.77 -16.11
N ARG A 90 -8.32 -7.61 -15.95
CA ARG A 90 -9.48 -7.18 -16.76
C ARG A 90 -9.14 -7.09 -18.24
N ALA A 91 -7.91 -6.74 -18.60
CA ALA A 91 -7.45 -6.69 -19.99
C ALA A 91 -7.51 -8.06 -20.70
N SER A 92 -7.56 -9.17 -19.95
CA SER A 92 -7.75 -10.52 -20.51
C SER A 92 -9.19 -10.82 -20.93
N VAL A 93 -10.16 -9.97 -20.54
CA VAL A 93 -11.56 -10.12 -20.89
C VAL A 93 -11.90 -9.15 -22.02
N SER A 94 -12.27 -9.70 -23.18
CA SER A 94 -12.61 -8.95 -24.40
C SER A 94 -13.95 -8.22 -24.29
N LEU A 95 -14.04 -7.26 -23.37
CA LEU A 95 -15.21 -6.45 -23.13
C LEU A 95 -14.86 -4.96 -23.14
N PRO A 96 -15.61 -4.14 -23.91
CA PRO A 96 -15.45 -2.71 -23.85
C PRO A 96 -15.78 -2.22 -22.43
N TRP A 97 -15.02 -1.25 -21.96
CA TRP A 97 -15.36 -0.52 -20.74
C TRP A 97 -16.68 0.21 -20.98
N GLN A 98 -17.72 -0.15 -20.21
CA GLN A 98 -19.06 0.44 -20.34
C GLN A 98 -19.39 1.43 -19.23
N ALA A 99 -18.55 1.55 -18.20
CA ALA A 99 -18.72 2.59 -17.20
C ALA A 99 -18.29 3.96 -17.78
N PRO A 100 -18.91 5.07 -17.33
CA PRO A 100 -18.43 6.43 -17.56
C PRO A 100 -16.91 6.56 -17.38
N GLU A 101 -16.29 7.47 -18.15
CA GLU A 101 -14.84 7.68 -18.17
C GLU A 101 -14.26 7.83 -16.75
N ARG A 102 -13.22 7.04 -16.44
CA ARG A 102 -12.39 7.27 -15.26
C ARG A 102 -11.73 8.64 -15.42
N PRO A 103 -11.84 9.56 -14.44
CA PRO A 103 -10.96 10.72 -14.40
C PRO A 103 -9.52 10.18 -14.37
N ASN A 104 -8.70 10.60 -15.33
CA ASN A 104 -7.32 10.15 -15.55
C ASN A 104 -6.58 9.78 -14.25
N GLY A 105 -6.37 8.47 -14.03
CA GLY A 105 -5.23 7.89 -13.31
C GLY A 105 -4.94 8.35 -11.87
N GLN A 106 -5.77 9.21 -11.30
CA GLN A 106 -5.65 9.59 -9.90
C GLN A 106 -6.73 8.79 -9.17
N ALA A 107 -6.30 7.93 -8.25
CA ALA A 107 -7.11 7.61 -7.09
C ALA A 107 -7.60 8.97 -6.55
N ALA A 108 -8.81 9.35 -6.94
CA ALA A 108 -9.38 10.61 -6.52
C ALA A 108 -9.64 10.42 -5.04
N ALA A 109 -8.64 10.74 -4.21
CA ALA A 109 -8.89 11.24 -2.88
C ALA A 109 -9.89 12.37 -3.11
N GLN A 110 -11.17 12.08 -2.95
CA GLN A 110 -12.19 13.08 -3.11
C GLN A 110 -11.99 14.04 -1.95
N TYR A 111 -11.45 15.21 -2.28
CA TYR A 111 -11.42 16.34 -1.40
C TYR A 111 -12.87 16.70 -1.11
N LEU A 112 -13.42 16.26 0.02
CA LEU A 112 -14.48 17.03 0.63
C LEU A 112 -13.83 18.34 1.07
N ALA A 113 -14.05 19.37 0.28
CA ALA A 113 -13.46 20.71 0.42
C ALA A 113 -13.79 21.42 1.75
N VAL A 114 -14.49 20.76 2.68
CA VAL A 114 -15.02 21.39 3.89
C VAL A 114 -14.35 20.97 5.20
N ASP A 115 -13.66 19.83 5.33
CA ASP A 115 -13.30 19.34 6.68
C ASP A 115 -11.91 18.70 6.88
N TYR A 116 -10.97 18.81 5.93
CA TYR A 116 -9.65 18.13 6.04
C TYR A 116 -9.76 16.61 6.27
N VAL A 117 -10.91 15.99 5.98
CA VAL A 117 -11.13 14.55 6.12
C VAL A 117 -10.82 13.89 4.79
N TYR A 118 -9.91 12.93 4.84
CA TYR A 118 -9.53 12.08 3.72
C TYR A 118 -10.18 10.71 3.91
N TYR A 119 -11.05 10.31 3.00
CA TYR A 119 -11.47 8.92 2.88
C TYR A 119 -11.27 8.47 1.45
N SER A 120 -10.54 7.38 1.28
CA SER A 120 -10.55 6.66 0.02
C SER A 120 -11.89 5.96 -0.09
N LYS A 121 -12.61 6.17 -1.18
CA LYS A 121 -13.85 5.41 -1.44
C LYS A 121 -13.58 3.93 -1.68
N CYS A 122 -12.37 3.59 -2.18
CA CYS A 122 -11.93 2.23 -2.43
C CYS A 122 -10.47 2.07 -2.02
N SER A 123 -10.16 1.08 -1.18
CA SER A 123 -8.78 0.75 -0.80
C SER A 123 -8.09 -0.05 -1.90
N ASP A 124 -6.75 -0.09 -1.88
CA ASP A 124 -5.96 -0.93 -2.79
C ASP A 124 -6.38 -2.42 -2.68
N ASP A 125 -6.70 -2.89 -1.48
CA ASP A 125 -7.19 -4.25 -1.23
C ASP A 125 -8.49 -4.59 -1.98
N ALA A 126 -9.34 -3.60 -2.25
CA ALA A 126 -10.56 -3.81 -3.04
C ALA A 126 -10.21 -4.18 -4.49
N PHE A 127 -9.22 -3.50 -5.09
CA PHE A 127 -8.73 -3.80 -6.43
C PHE A 127 -8.02 -5.16 -6.49
N LEU A 128 -7.20 -5.48 -5.49
CA LEU A 128 -6.53 -6.77 -5.39
C LEU A 128 -7.52 -7.93 -5.23
N THR A 129 -8.54 -7.74 -4.40
CA THR A 129 -9.61 -8.74 -4.22
C THR A 129 -10.40 -8.95 -5.50
N ALA A 130 -10.77 -7.88 -6.20
CA ALA A 130 -11.44 -7.98 -7.49
C ALA A 130 -10.56 -8.70 -8.53
N ALA A 131 -9.25 -8.44 -8.56
CA ALA A 131 -8.33 -9.14 -9.45
C ALA A 131 -8.29 -10.65 -9.17
N ARG A 132 -8.18 -11.04 -7.90
CA ARG A 132 -8.23 -12.45 -7.48
C ARG A 132 -9.55 -13.12 -7.85
N THR A 133 -10.68 -12.45 -7.60
CA THR A 133 -12.00 -12.97 -7.94
C THR A 133 -12.15 -13.11 -9.45
N LEU A 134 -11.71 -12.12 -10.24
CA LEU A 134 -11.76 -12.21 -11.70
C LEU A 134 -10.94 -13.38 -12.23
N LYS A 135 -9.71 -13.58 -11.73
CA LYS A 135 -8.88 -14.75 -12.08
C LYS A 135 -9.62 -16.06 -11.77
N ALA A 136 -10.28 -16.16 -10.62
CA ALA A 136 -11.08 -17.33 -10.26
C ALA A 136 -12.25 -17.54 -11.22
N ARG A 137 -13.02 -16.50 -11.57
CA ARG A 137 -14.14 -16.62 -12.53
C ARG A 137 -13.68 -16.98 -13.94
N ILE A 138 -12.54 -16.45 -14.38
CA ILE A 138 -11.93 -16.85 -15.65
C ILE A 138 -11.54 -18.34 -15.62
N ALA A 139 -11.02 -18.84 -14.50
CA ALA A 139 -10.70 -20.26 -14.38
C ALA A 139 -11.96 -21.15 -14.35
N ASP A 140 -13.03 -20.71 -13.68
CA ASP A 140 -14.27 -21.47 -13.55
C ASP A 140 -15.10 -21.53 -14.85
N PHE A 141 -15.19 -20.41 -15.58
CA PHE A 141 -16.11 -20.25 -16.71
C PHE A 141 -15.44 -19.96 -18.06
N GLY A 142 -14.19 -19.50 -18.05
CA GLY A 142 -13.48 -19.01 -19.23
C GLY A 142 -13.66 -17.51 -19.46
N ALA A 143 -12.62 -16.84 -19.97
CA ALA A 143 -12.59 -15.38 -20.13
C ALA A 143 -13.65 -14.83 -21.11
N GLU A 144 -14.11 -15.65 -22.06
CA GLU A 144 -15.14 -15.26 -23.04
C GLU A 144 -16.57 -15.65 -22.61
N SER A 145 -16.74 -16.21 -21.41
CA SER A 145 -18.05 -16.63 -20.91
C SER A 145 -18.97 -15.44 -20.63
N ARG A 146 -20.28 -15.70 -20.74
CA ARG A 146 -21.31 -14.73 -20.34
C ARG A 146 -21.20 -14.40 -18.85
N GLU A 147 -20.83 -15.39 -18.04
CA GLU A 147 -20.63 -15.31 -16.59
C GLU A 147 -19.53 -14.31 -16.23
N VAL A 148 -18.33 -14.46 -16.80
CA VAL A 148 -17.23 -13.51 -16.60
C VAL A 148 -17.61 -12.12 -17.12
N ALA A 149 -18.30 -12.07 -18.26
CA ALA A 149 -18.73 -10.80 -18.83
C ALA A 149 -19.70 -10.02 -17.93
N GLU A 150 -20.67 -10.72 -17.32
CA GLU A 150 -21.57 -10.10 -16.34
C GLU A 150 -20.84 -9.70 -15.06
N TRP A 151 -19.93 -10.54 -14.56
CA TRP A 151 -19.17 -10.22 -13.36
C TRP A 151 -18.34 -8.94 -13.55
N VAL A 152 -17.59 -8.83 -14.66
CA VAL A 152 -16.77 -7.65 -14.99
C VAL A 152 -17.63 -6.39 -15.12
N ARG A 153 -18.80 -6.47 -15.77
CA ARG A 153 -19.73 -5.33 -15.84
C ARG A 153 -20.12 -4.83 -14.45
N GLY A 154 -20.47 -5.74 -13.54
CA GLY A 154 -20.82 -5.38 -12.16
C GLY A 154 -19.66 -4.72 -11.41
N GLN A 155 -18.47 -5.29 -11.53
CA GLN A 155 -17.28 -4.78 -10.84
C GLN A 155 -16.83 -3.42 -11.38
N ASP A 156 -16.91 -3.19 -12.70
CA ASP A 156 -16.57 -1.92 -13.33
C ASP A 156 -17.47 -0.78 -12.80
N TYR A 157 -18.76 -1.05 -12.59
CA TYR A 157 -19.70 -0.12 -11.96
C TYR A 157 -19.38 0.16 -10.49
N VAL A 158 -18.98 -0.86 -9.71
CA VAL A 158 -18.51 -0.66 -8.33
C VAL A 158 -17.31 0.27 -8.31
N PHE A 159 -16.35 0.06 -9.23
CA PHE A 159 -15.15 0.89 -9.28
C PHE A 159 -15.38 2.30 -9.82
N GLU A 160 -16.42 2.53 -10.61
CA GLU A 160 -16.84 3.89 -10.97
C GLU A 160 -17.22 4.72 -9.73
N ASN A 161 -17.91 4.09 -8.76
CA ASN A 161 -18.29 4.76 -7.51
C ASN A 161 -17.08 5.21 -6.69
N CYS A 162 -15.90 4.64 -6.91
CA CYS A 162 -14.65 5.07 -6.26
C CYS A 162 -14.24 6.49 -6.68
N PHE A 163 -14.58 6.92 -7.90
CA PHE A 163 -14.05 8.15 -8.50
C PHE A 163 -15.12 9.24 -8.72
N GLY A 164 -16.40 8.88 -8.81
CA GLY A 164 -17.49 9.81 -9.13
C GLY A 164 -18.04 10.64 -7.97
N ALA A 165 -18.48 11.87 -8.24
CA ALA A 165 -19.18 12.77 -7.30
C ALA A 165 -20.73 12.56 -7.29
N GLY A 166 -21.22 11.54 -8.02
CA GLY A 166 -22.65 11.25 -8.17
C GLY A 166 -23.25 10.39 -7.06
N SER A 167 -24.54 10.05 -7.21
CA SER A 167 -25.38 9.31 -6.23
C SER A 167 -25.02 7.82 -6.05
N GLY A 168 -23.88 7.37 -6.61
CA GLY A 168 -23.54 5.97 -6.71
C GLY A 168 -24.41 5.22 -7.74
N TYR A 169 -23.82 4.27 -8.44
CA TYR A 169 -24.50 3.32 -9.30
C TYR A 169 -24.42 1.93 -8.69
N ILE A 170 -25.58 1.32 -8.41
CA ILE A 170 -25.66 -0.06 -7.96
C ILE A 170 -25.94 -0.93 -9.20
N PRO A 171 -25.09 -1.93 -9.51
CA PRO A 171 -25.35 -2.85 -10.61
C PRO A 171 -26.73 -3.51 -10.47
N PRO A 172 -27.50 -3.67 -11.56
CA PRO A 172 -28.79 -4.35 -11.51
C PRO A 172 -28.61 -5.81 -11.09
N GLU A 173 -29.62 -6.37 -10.43
CA GLU A 173 -29.65 -7.80 -10.10
C GLU A 173 -29.55 -8.66 -11.38
N LEU A 174 -28.86 -9.78 -11.25
CA LEU A 174 -28.74 -10.75 -12.33
C LEU A 174 -29.93 -11.71 -12.33
N GLY A 175 -30.54 -11.88 -13.50
CA GLY A 175 -31.62 -12.83 -13.68
C GLY A 175 -31.19 -14.29 -13.45
N PRO A 176 -32.16 -15.20 -13.24
CA PRO A 176 -31.89 -16.60 -12.88
C PRO A 176 -31.11 -17.40 -13.94
N GLY A 177 -31.01 -16.88 -15.17
CA GLY A 177 -30.27 -17.49 -16.28
C GLY A 177 -28.75 -17.28 -16.24
N ILE A 178 -28.21 -16.55 -15.25
CA ILE A 178 -26.76 -16.45 -14.99
C ILE A 178 -26.38 -17.39 -13.85
N ASN A 179 -25.18 -17.99 -13.88
CA ASN A 179 -24.71 -18.87 -12.81
C ASN A 179 -24.89 -18.26 -11.40
N SER A 180 -25.35 -19.06 -10.44
CA SER A 180 -25.63 -18.62 -9.07
C SER A 180 -24.43 -18.02 -8.35
N LEU A 181 -23.21 -18.46 -8.67
CA LEU A 181 -21.98 -17.89 -8.13
C LEU A 181 -21.82 -16.42 -8.54
N ILE A 182 -22.03 -16.12 -9.82
CA ILE A 182 -21.93 -14.75 -10.34
C ILE A 182 -23.04 -13.86 -9.78
N ARG A 183 -24.21 -14.42 -9.48
CA ARG A 183 -25.28 -13.69 -8.78
C ARG A 183 -24.88 -13.36 -7.35
N ALA A 184 -24.36 -14.36 -6.62
CA ALA A 184 -23.93 -14.19 -5.23
C ALA A 184 -22.76 -13.21 -5.10
N ASP A 185 -21.88 -13.10 -6.10
CA ASP A 185 -20.82 -12.09 -6.12
C ASP A 185 -21.34 -10.64 -6.23
N ARG A 186 -22.62 -10.43 -6.51
CA ARG A 186 -23.27 -9.11 -6.55
C ARG A 186 -24.04 -8.74 -5.28
N ASP A 187 -24.20 -9.67 -4.35
CA ASP A 187 -24.90 -9.47 -3.06
C ASP A 187 -23.93 -8.94 -1.97
#